data_AF-Q9BMB5-F1
#
_entry.id   AF-Q9BMB5-F1
#
_cell.length_a   1.000
_cell.length_b   1.000
_cell.length_c   1.000
_cell.angle_alpha   90.00
_cell.angle_beta   90.00
_cell.angle_gamma   90.00
#
_symmetry.space_group_name_H-M   'P 1'
#
loop_
_entity.id
_entity.type
_entity.pdbx_description
1 polymer ?
#
loop_
_entity_poly.entity_id
_entity_poly.type
_entity_poly.pdbx_seq_one_letter_code
_entity_poly.pdbx_strand_id
1 'polypeptide(L)'
;MWILAALLATAFAAKPTTVEEFLAQPVEKDVEKLTGQAFVDYINEHQSFYKAEYSPDAEAFVKARIMDSKFLVTPKKEEVLMDVYGDDPPESFDARTQWPECRAIGTIRDQSSCGSCWAVASASAMSDEMCVQSNSSIKLMISDTDILSCCGLECGYGCQGGWPIEAYRWMECKDGFYRD
;
A
#
# COMPACT_ATOMS: atom_id res chain seq x y z
N MET A 1 38.92 -48.85 -11.91
CA MET A 1 38.59 -48.24 -13.22
C MET A 1 37.24 -48.79 -13.65
N TRP A 2 36.08 -48.14 -13.60
CA TRP A 2 35.66 -46.77 -13.34
C TRP A 2 34.25 -46.85 -12.73
N ILE A 3 34.05 -46.14 -11.62
CA ILE A 3 32.74 -45.78 -11.07
C ILE A 3 32.19 -44.66 -11.97
N LEU A 4 30.91 -44.71 -12.37
CA LEU A 4 30.05 -43.55 -12.67
C LEU A 4 28.66 -44.04 -13.11
N ALA A 5 27.82 -44.36 -12.13
CA ALA A 5 26.37 -44.37 -12.35
C ALA A 5 25.91 -42.91 -12.35
N ALA A 6 25.47 -42.43 -13.51
CA ALA A 6 24.99 -41.06 -13.69
C ALA A 6 23.67 -40.86 -12.94
N LEU A 7 23.71 -40.11 -11.84
CA LEU A 7 22.53 -39.50 -11.23
C LEU A 7 22.12 -38.30 -12.09
N LEU A 8 21.29 -38.55 -13.10
CA LEU A 8 20.51 -37.50 -13.76
C LEU A 8 19.36 -37.11 -12.83
N ALA A 9 19.62 -36.19 -11.91
CA ALA A 9 18.56 -35.46 -11.23
C ALA A 9 17.93 -34.52 -12.26
N THR A 10 16.82 -34.92 -12.87
CA THR A 10 15.97 -34.02 -13.64
C THR A 10 15.37 -33.02 -12.66
N ALA A 11 15.96 -31.83 -12.57
CA ALA A 11 15.29 -30.68 -11.97
C ALA A 11 14.09 -30.36 -12.86
N PHE A 12 12.92 -30.92 -12.52
CA PHE A 12 11.66 -30.40 -13.02
C PHE A 12 11.54 -29.00 -12.43
N ALA A 13 11.79 -27.97 -13.24
CA ALA A 13 11.38 -26.62 -12.90
C ALA A 13 9.86 -26.67 -12.79
N ALA A 14 9.34 -26.69 -11.55
CA ALA A 14 7.92 -26.60 -11.30
C ALA A 14 7.42 -25.32 -12.00
N LYS A 15 6.35 -25.44 -12.78
CA LYS A 15 5.71 -24.26 -13.35
C LYS A 15 5.27 -23.36 -12.19
N PRO A 16 5.51 -22.03 -12.28
CA PRO A 16 5.04 -21.11 -11.25
C PRO A 16 3.50 -21.20 -11.17
N THR A 17 2.99 -21.31 -9.95
CA THR A 17 1.55 -21.37 -9.65
C THR A 17 0.86 -20.12 -10.18
N THR A 18 -0.30 -20.25 -10.84
CA THR A 18 -1.09 -19.07 -11.23
C THR A 18 -1.81 -18.47 -10.02
N VAL A 19 -2.29 -17.21 -10.14
CA VAL A 19 -3.05 -16.56 -9.06
C VAL A 19 -4.32 -17.34 -8.74
N GLU A 20 -5.02 -17.83 -9.76
CA GLU A 20 -6.24 -18.63 -9.61
C GLU A 20 -5.96 -19.97 -8.93
N GLU A 21 -4.88 -20.65 -9.34
CA GLU A 21 -4.45 -21.90 -8.72
C GLU A 21 -4.10 -21.70 -7.24
N PHE A 22 -3.41 -20.61 -6.91
CA PHE A 22 -3.06 -20.26 -5.53
C PHE A 22 -4.31 -19.96 -4.69
N LEU A 23 -5.24 -19.14 -5.20
CA LEU A 23 -6.48 -18.79 -4.49
C LEU A 23 -7.40 -19.99 -4.26
N ALA A 24 -7.31 -21.03 -5.08
CA ALA A 24 -8.07 -22.26 -4.92
C ALA A 24 -7.51 -23.19 -3.84
N GLN A 25 -6.28 -22.96 -3.35
CA GLN A 25 -5.66 -23.82 -2.34
C GLN A 25 -6.36 -23.67 -0.97
N PRO A 26 -6.55 -24.77 -0.24
CA PRO A 26 -7.11 -24.70 1.10
C PRO A 26 -6.13 -24.03 2.06
N VAL A 27 -6.61 -23.05 2.84
CA VAL A 27 -5.81 -22.45 3.93
C VAL A 27 -5.88 -23.35 5.15
N GLU A 28 -4.73 -23.86 5.58
CA GLU A 28 -4.64 -24.69 6.78
C GLU A 28 -4.91 -23.86 8.05
N LYS A 29 -5.74 -24.38 8.96
CA LYS A 29 -6.15 -23.65 10.18
C LYS A 29 -4.99 -23.33 11.12
N ASP A 30 -3.93 -24.13 11.09
CA ASP A 30 -2.78 -23.94 11.98
C ASP A 30 -1.86 -22.81 11.52
N VAL A 31 -2.03 -22.29 10.30
CA VAL A 31 -1.27 -21.15 9.76
C VAL A 31 -1.48 -19.89 10.58
N GLU A 32 -2.67 -19.68 11.15
CA GLU A 32 -2.98 -18.54 12.02
C GLU A 32 -2.08 -18.47 13.27
N LYS A 33 -1.44 -19.59 13.64
CA LYS A 33 -0.55 -19.68 14.81
C LYS A 33 0.92 -19.47 14.44
N LEU A 34 1.27 -19.50 13.15
CA LEU A 34 2.64 -19.31 12.69
C LEU A 34 3.06 -17.86 12.89
N THR A 35 4.29 -17.65 13.33
CA THR A 35 4.88 -16.32 13.52
C THR A 35 6.36 -16.34 13.13
N GLY A 36 6.93 -15.15 12.95
CA GLY A 36 8.35 -14.97 12.65
C GLY A 36 8.82 -15.76 11.44
N GLN A 37 9.97 -16.43 11.57
CA GLN A 37 10.58 -17.20 10.49
C GLN A 37 9.68 -18.33 9.98
N ALA A 38 8.98 -19.05 10.87
CA ALA A 38 8.11 -20.16 10.47
C ALA A 38 6.96 -19.71 9.56
N PHE A 39 6.44 -18.51 9.77
CA PHE A 39 5.42 -17.94 8.89
C PHE A 39 6.00 -17.49 7.54
N VAL A 40 7.20 -16.92 7.54
CA VAL A 40 7.91 -16.56 6.29
C VAL A 40 8.27 -17.78 5.46
N ASP A 41 8.71 -18.87 6.09
CA ASP A 41 9.00 -20.14 5.41
C ASP A 41 7.74 -20.69 4.75
N TYR A 42 6.61 -20.71 5.48
CA TYR A 42 5.32 -21.09 4.94
C TYR A 42 4.93 -20.25 3.70
N ILE A 43 5.06 -18.92 3.77
CA ILE A 43 4.75 -18.03 2.64
C ILE A 43 5.61 -18.37 1.41
N ASN A 44 6.91 -18.57 1.61
CA ASN A 44 7.84 -18.84 0.51
C ASN A 44 7.68 -20.26 -0.07
N GLU A 45 7.11 -21.20 0.68
CA GLU A 45 6.79 -22.55 0.21
C GLU A 45 5.48 -22.60 -0.58
N HIS A 46 4.49 -21.76 -0.23
CA HIS A 46 3.13 -21.84 -0.77
C HIS A 46 2.86 -20.89 -1.94
N GLN A 47 3.73 -19.91 -2.19
CA GLN A 47 3.63 -19.04 -3.37
C GLN A 47 5.00 -18.64 -3.92
N SER A 48 5.05 -18.34 -5.22
CA SER A 48 6.26 -17.92 -5.93
C SER A 48 6.18 -16.51 -6.53
N PHE A 49 5.15 -15.73 -6.19
CA PHE A 49 4.91 -14.37 -6.73
C PHE A 49 5.85 -13.33 -6.12
N TYR A 50 6.20 -13.51 -4.85
CA TYR A 50 7.14 -12.64 -4.14
C TYR A 50 7.95 -13.45 -3.14
N LYS A 51 9.07 -12.88 -2.69
CA LYS A 51 9.91 -13.46 -1.64
C LYS A 51 9.69 -12.70 -0.34
N ALA A 52 9.30 -13.41 0.71
CA ALA A 52 9.20 -12.88 2.06
C ALA A 52 10.53 -13.06 2.82
N GLU A 53 10.84 -12.11 3.69
CA GLU A 53 12.01 -12.14 4.58
C GLU A 53 11.59 -11.73 5.99
N TYR A 54 12.09 -12.45 7.00
CA TYR A 54 11.81 -12.14 8.39
C TYR A 54 12.93 -11.27 8.98
N SER A 55 12.54 -10.20 9.67
CA SER A 55 13.43 -9.42 10.51
C SER A 55 12.68 -8.99 11.79
N PRO A 56 13.21 -9.30 12.99
CA PRO A 56 12.57 -8.89 14.24
C PRO A 56 12.56 -7.37 14.41
N ASP A 57 13.60 -6.70 13.91
CA ASP A 57 13.66 -5.24 13.91
C ASP A 57 12.61 -4.65 12.96
N ALA A 58 12.42 -5.24 11.78
CA ALA A 58 11.36 -4.83 10.86
C ALA A 58 9.96 -5.07 11.45
N GLU A 59 9.76 -6.19 12.14
CA GLU A 59 8.49 -6.49 12.82
C GLU A 59 8.18 -5.44 13.91
N ALA A 60 9.15 -5.13 14.78
CA ALA A 60 9.00 -4.10 15.80
C ALA A 60 8.79 -2.70 15.17
N PHE A 61 9.56 -2.39 14.13
CA PHE A 61 9.47 -1.15 13.35
C PHE A 61 8.08 -0.97 12.77
N VAL A 62 7.50 -2.00 12.14
CA VAL A 62 6.20 -1.90 11.48
C VAL A 62 5.05 -1.87 12.50
N LYS A 63 5.11 -2.69 13.56
CA LYS A 63 4.08 -2.69 14.62
C LYS A 63 3.91 -1.33 15.31
N ALA A 64 4.99 -0.56 15.46
CA ALA A 64 4.94 0.78 16.05
C ALA A 64 4.32 1.84 15.12
N ARG A 65 4.05 1.51 13.85
CA ARG A 65 3.62 2.45 12.80
C ARG A 65 2.24 2.15 12.22
N ILE A 66 1.70 0.97 12.47
CA ILE A 66 0.41 0.58 11.89
C ILE A 66 -0.74 1.29 12.63
N MET A 67 -1.70 1.81 11.88
CA MET A 67 -2.97 2.31 12.43
C MET A 67 -3.84 1.17 12.98
N ASP A 68 -4.70 1.47 13.95
CA ASP A 68 -5.67 0.50 14.49
C ASP A 68 -6.59 -0.06 13.38
N SER A 69 -6.81 -1.37 13.37
CA SER A 69 -7.60 -2.05 12.34
C SER A 69 -9.06 -1.61 12.30
N LYS A 70 -9.59 -0.99 13.36
CA LYS A 70 -10.95 -0.41 13.35
C LYS A 70 -11.16 0.68 12.29
N PHE A 71 -10.08 1.28 11.80
CA PHE A 71 -10.13 2.28 10.74
C PHE A 71 -10.13 1.67 9.32
N LEU A 72 -9.95 0.35 9.20
CA LEU A 72 -10.12 -0.37 7.95
C LEU A 72 -11.62 -0.50 7.66
N VAL A 73 -12.12 0.41 6.82
CA VAL A 73 -13.51 0.41 6.37
C VAL A 73 -13.58 0.00 4.92
N THR A 74 -14.55 -0.86 4.59
CA THR A 74 -14.89 -1.10 3.18
C THR A 74 -15.68 0.09 2.67
N PRO A 75 -15.26 0.73 1.55
CA PRO A 75 -16.03 1.85 1.00
C PRO A 75 -17.42 1.39 0.60
N LYS A 76 -18.41 2.27 0.75
CA LYS A 76 -19.78 1.98 0.31
C LYS A 76 -19.80 1.91 -1.21
N LYS A 77 -20.61 1.03 -1.79
CA LYS A 77 -20.67 0.86 -3.26
C LYS A 77 -21.05 2.16 -3.97
N GLU A 78 -21.89 2.98 -3.34
CA GLU A 78 -22.35 4.26 -3.86
C GLU A 78 -21.25 5.33 -3.89
N GLU A 79 -20.17 5.15 -3.12
CA GLU A 79 -19.01 6.05 -3.08
C GLU A 79 -17.92 5.63 -4.10
N VAL A 80 -18.09 4.48 -4.77
CA VAL A 80 -17.13 3.97 -5.75
C VAL A 80 -17.61 4.30 -7.15
N LEU A 81 -16.85 5.11 -7.87
CA LEU A 81 -17.06 5.33 -9.30
C LEU A 81 -16.63 4.05 -10.05
N MET A 82 -17.60 3.31 -10.57
CA MET A 82 -17.38 2.09 -11.36
C MET A 82 -17.34 2.33 -12.86
N ASP A 83 -17.79 3.50 -13.31
CA ASP A 83 -17.86 3.81 -14.73
C ASP A 83 -16.46 4.05 -15.28
N VAL A 84 -16.05 3.19 -16.21
CA VAL A 84 -14.83 3.38 -17.00
C VAL A 84 -15.23 4.14 -18.27
N TYR A 85 -14.69 5.34 -18.44
CA TYR A 85 -14.89 6.16 -19.63
C TYR A 85 -13.60 6.17 -20.47
N GLY A 86 -13.68 5.80 -21.75
CA GLY A 86 -12.55 5.91 -22.68
C GLY A 86 -12.21 4.59 -23.39
N ASP A 87 -11.05 4.60 -24.04
CA ASP A 87 -10.44 3.41 -24.65
C ASP A 87 -9.89 2.46 -23.57
N ASP A 88 -9.56 1.24 -23.98
CA ASP A 88 -8.92 0.26 -23.08
C ASP A 88 -7.62 0.83 -22.48
N PRO A 89 -7.37 0.61 -21.17
CA PRO A 89 -6.14 1.08 -20.54
C PRO A 89 -4.91 0.40 -21.15
N PRO A 90 -3.74 1.06 -21.14
CA PRO A 90 -2.51 0.46 -21.63
C PRO A 90 -2.12 -0.77 -20.80
N GLU A 91 -1.38 -1.70 -21.39
CA GLU A 91 -0.86 -2.90 -20.71
C GLU A 91 0.00 -2.55 -19.48
N SER A 92 0.68 -1.41 -19.51
CA SER A 92 1.45 -0.89 -18.38
C SER A 92 1.30 0.62 -18.26
N PHE A 93 1.20 1.12 -17.02
CA PHE A 93 1.12 2.54 -16.72
C PHE A 93 1.96 2.88 -15.49
N ASP A 94 2.72 3.97 -15.56
CA ASP A 94 3.44 4.54 -14.43
C ASP A 94 3.25 6.06 -14.41
N ALA A 95 2.57 6.55 -13.38
CA ALA A 95 2.26 7.98 -13.21
C ALA A 95 3.53 8.86 -13.20
N ARG A 96 4.66 8.34 -12.71
CA ARG A 96 5.94 9.08 -12.68
C ARG A 96 6.50 9.33 -14.08
N THR A 97 6.24 8.39 -14.99
CA THR A 97 6.63 8.51 -16.41
C THR A 97 5.64 9.38 -17.18
N GLN A 98 4.34 9.28 -16.85
CA GLN A 98 3.29 10.06 -17.51
C GLN A 98 3.35 11.55 -17.15
N TRP A 99 3.67 11.88 -15.89
CA TRP A 99 3.75 13.26 -15.38
C TRP A 99 5.11 13.54 -14.73
N PRO A 100 6.20 13.58 -15.53
CA PRO A 100 7.57 13.73 -15.00
C PRO A 100 7.80 15.09 -14.33
N GLU A 101 7.00 16.10 -14.69
CA GLU A 101 7.03 17.43 -14.10
C GLU A 101 6.46 17.48 -12.67
N CYS A 102 5.69 16.45 -12.28
CA CYS A 102 5.06 16.29 -10.98
C CYS A 102 5.91 15.40 -10.07
N ARG A 103 7.01 15.95 -9.56
CA ARG A 103 7.98 15.21 -8.72
C ARG A 103 7.38 14.62 -7.43
N ALA A 104 6.26 15.16 -6.96
CA ALA A 104 5.53 14.65 -5.79
C ALA A 104 5.19 13.15 -5.95
N ILE A 105 4.84 12.70 -7.15
CA ILE A 105 4.44 11.32 -7.47
C ILE A 105 5.56 10.32 -7.14
N GLY A 106 6.81 10.74 -7.31
CA GLY A 106 7.98 9.93 -7.01
C GLY A 106 8.48 10.05 -5.57
N THR A 107 7.85 10.86 -4.73
CA THR A 107 8.33 11.17 -3.39
C THR A 107 7.78 10.17 -2.37
N ILE A 108 8.69 9.46 -1.69
CA ILE A 108 8.34 8.53 -0.61
C ILE A 108 8.39 9.25 0.72
N ARG A 109 7.25 9.34 1.41
CA ARG A 109 7.13 9.96 2.74
C ARG A 109 7.26 8.90 3.85
N ASP A 110 7.78 9.32 5.00
CA ASP A 110 7.87 8.48 6.21
C ASP A 110 6.88 9.01 7.27
N GLN A 111 5.93 8.18 7.67
CA GLN A 111 4.97 8.49 8.72
C GLN A 111 5.56 8.47 10.14
N SER A 112 6.83 8.07 10.28
CA SER A 112 7.52 7.88 11.56
C SER A 112 6.79 6.88 12.46
N SER A 113 7.06 6.87 13.77
CA SER A 113 6.43 6.00 14.77
C SER A 113 5.01 6.46 15.14
N CYS A 114 4.13 6.54 14.14
CA CYS A 114 2.77 7.06 14.25
C CYS A 114 1.87 6.37 13.22
N GLY A 115 0.65 5.95 13.60
CA GLY A 115 -0.37 5.41 12.68
C GLY A 115 -1.04 6.48 11.81
N SER A 116 -0.27 7.41 11.24
CA SER A 116 -0.73 8.53 10.41
C SER A 116 -0.80 8.21 8.93
N CYS A 117 -0.69 6.94 8.52
CA CYS A 117 -0.77 6.52 7.11
C CYS A 117 -2.00 7.08 6.39
N TRP A 118 -3.14 7.22 7.08
CA TRP A 118 -4.36 7.82 6.53
C TRP A 118 -4.18 9.28 6.11
N ALA A 119 -3.41 10.07 6.86
CA ALA A 119 -3.10 11.47 6.55
C ALA A 119 -1.96 11.58 5.53
N VAL A 120 -0.89 10.78 5.70
CA VAL A 120 0.29 10.77 4.82
C VAL A 120 -0.07 10.33 3.40
N ALA A 121 -0.85 9.25 3.26
CA ALA A 121 -1.29 8.76 1.95
C ALA A 121 -2.22 9.77 1.26
N SER A 122 -3.18 10.35 1.99
CA SER A 122 -4.11 11.35 1.46
C SER A 122 -3.37 12.60 1.00
N ALA A 123 -2.51 13.18 1.84
CA ALA A 123 -1.70 14.34 1.48
C ALA A 123 -0.80 14.08 0.27
N SER A 124 -0.21 12.88 0.16
CA SER A 124 0.63 12.49 -0.97
C SER A 124 -0.18 12.46 -2.26
N ALA A 125 -1.30 11.73 -2.29
CA ALA A 125 -2.16 11.64 -3.45
C ALA A 125 -2.75 13.01 -3.85
N MET A 126 -3.20 13.82 -2.90
CA MET A 126 -3.68 15.17 -3.19
C MET A 126 -2.60 16.07 -3.80
N SER A 127 -1.35 15.95 -3.34
CA SER A 127 -0.21 16.71 -3.91
C SER A 127 0.01 16.35 -5.38
N ASP A 128 -0.08 15.05 -5.68
CA ASP A 128 0.05 14.51 -7.04
C ASP A 128 -1.08 15.03 -7.94
N GLU A 129 -2.32 14.88 -7.49
CA GLU A 129 -3.52 15.30 -8.20
C GLU A 129 -3.54 16.81 -8.48
N MET A 130 -3.15 17.65 -7.50
CA MET A 130 -3.04 19.09 -7.72
C MET A 130 -2.06 19.42 -8.85
N CYS A 131 -0.95 18.71 -8.95
CA CYS A 131 0.01 18.90 -10.02
C CYS A 131 -0.52 18.41 -11.37
N VAL A 132 -1.09 17.21 -11.42
CA VAL A 132 -1.64 16.62 -12.65
C VAL A 132 -2.77 17.48 -13.20
N GLN A 133 -3.77 17.80 -12.37
CA GLN A 133 -4.98 18.52 -12.80
C GLN A 133 -4.72 19.98 -13.14
N SER A 134 -3.72 20.61 -12.49
CA SER A 134 -3.30 21.97 -12.82
C SER A 134 -2.36 22.06 -14.03
N ASN A 135 -2.15 20.95 -14.75
CA ASN A 135 -1.18 20.82 -15.83
C ASN A 135 0.21 21.34 -15.42
N SER A 136 0.70 20.84 -14.28
CA SER A 136 1.99 21.18 -13.67
C SER A 136 2.18 22.62 -13.21
N SER A 137 1.12 23.45 -13.16
CA SER A 137 1.22 24.83 -12.67
C SER A 137 1.24 24.95 -11.15
N ILE A 138 0.62 24.00 -10.43
CA ILE A 138 0.66 23.89 -8.97
C ILE A 138 1.53 22.70 -8.59
N LYS A 139 2.69 22.93 -7.99
CA LYS A 139 3.63 21.89 -7.55
C LYS A 139 3.87 21.99 -6.04
N LEU A 140 2.83 21.75 -5.26
CA LEU A 140 2.84 21.85 -3.80
C LEU A 140 2.84 20.46 -3.16
N MET A 141 3.57 20.32 -2.05
CA MET A 141 3.43 19.17 -1.15
C MET A 141 2.46 19.55 -0.02
N ILE A 142 1.28 18.96 -0.02
CA ILE A 142 0.29 19.15 1.06
C ILE A 142 0.88 18.62 2.38
N SER A 143 0.64 19.36 3.46
CA SER A 143 1.09 19.01 4.80
C SER A 143 0.25 17.87 5.35
N ASP A 144 0.84 16.67 5.41
CA ASP A 144 0.24 15.53 6.13
C ASP A 144 0.12 15.81 7.63
N THR A 145 1.00 16.64 8.18
CA THR A 145 0.97 17.02 9.60
C THR A 145 -0.23 17.93 9.90
N ASP A 146 -0.58 18.85 9.00
CA ASP A 146 -1.77 19.69 9.17
C ASP A 146 -3.04 18.84 9.19
N ILE A 147 -3.20 17.94 8.21
CA ILE A 147 -4.32 16.98 8.19
C ILE A 147 -4.34 16.16 9.48
N LEU A 148 -3.20 15.63 9.91
CA LEU A 148 -3.06 14.81 11.10
C LEU A 148 -3.44 15.54 12.39
N SER A 149 -3.03 16.80 12.56
CA SER A 149 -3.21 17.55 13.81
C SER A 149 -4.45 18.43 13.86
N CYS A 150 -4.94 18.90 12.71
CA CYS A 150 -5.95 19.94 12.65
C CYS A 150 -7.35 19.45 12.25
N CYS A 151 -7.46 18.32 11.54
CA CYS A 151 -8.77 17.79 11.15
C CYS A 151 -9.64 17.39 12.38
N GLY A 152 -8.99 16.99 13.48
CA GLY A 152 -9.67 16.64 14.72
C GLY A 152 -10.42 15.30 14.65
N LEU A 153 -11.45 15.17 15.48
CA LEU A 153 -12.12 13.88 15.74
C LEU A 153 -12.89 13.32 14.54
N GLU A 154 -13.27 14.16 13.58
CA GLU A 154 -13.95 13.72 12.35
C GLU A 154 -13.03 12.84 11.50
N CYS A 155 -11.73 13.16 11.44
CA CYS A 155 -10.77 12.31 10.74
C CYS A 155 -10.32 11.08 11.53
N GLY A 156 -10.51 11.06 12.85
CA GLY A 156 -10.09 9.96 13.72
C GLY A 156 -9.28 10.41 14.93
N TYR A 157 -8.28 9.61 15.31
CA TYR A 157 -7.52 9.77 16.55
C TYR A 157 -6.02 9.96 16.29
N GLY A 158 -5.67 10.73 15.25
CA GLY A 158 -4.30 11.10 14.92
C GLY A 158 -3.42 9.87 14.66
N CYS A 159 -2.38 9.69 15.49
CA CYS A 159 -1.44 8.57 15.41
C CYS A 159 -2.03 7.20 15.78
N GLN A 160 -3.23 7.13 16.35
CA GLN A 160 -3.91 5.85 16.56
C GLN A 160 -4.60 5.35 15.27
N GLY A 161 -4.78 6.24 14.29
CA GLY A 161 -5.45 5.96 13.03
C GLY A 161 -6.56 6.96 12.72
N GLY A 162 -7.05 6.87 11.50
CA GLY A 162 -8.06 7.77 10.96
C GLY A 162 -8.59 7.27 9.61
N TRP A 163 -9.64 7.93 9.12
CA TRP A 163 -10.31 7.56 7.89
C TRP A 163 -9.77 8.40 6.72
N PRO A 164 -9.17 7.80 5.69
CA PRO A 164 -8.64 8.55 4.55
C PRO A 164 -9.68 9.46 3.88
N ILE A 165 -10.93 9.02 3.75
CA ILE A 165 -11.99 9.83 3.12
C ILE A 165 -12.28 11.13 3.88
N GLU A 166 -12.14 11.14 5.21
CA GLU A 166 -12.36 12.33 6.02
C GLU A 166 -11.21 13.34 5.86
N ALA A 167 -9.99 12.88 5.55
CA ALA A 167 -8.90 13.77 5.17
C ALA A 167 -9.24 14.55 3.88
N TYR A 168 -9.86 13.91 2.89
CA TYR A 168 -10.34 14.59 1.69
C TYR A 168 -11.46 15.59 2.00
N ARG A 169 -12.46 15.19 2.80
CA ARG A 169 -13.56 16.08 3.22
C ARG A 169 -13.06 17.30 4.01
N TRP A 170 -12.04 17.12 4.84
CA TRP A 170 -11.37 18.21 5.56
C TRP A 170 -10.72 19.22 4.60
N MET A 171 -9.99 18.73 3.60
CA MET A 171 -9.30 19.58 2.61
C MET A 171 -10.27 20.28 1.65
N GLU A 172 -11.45 19.70 1.39
CA GLU A 172 -12.53 20.35 0.62
C GLU A 172 -13.23 21.46 1.42
N CYS A 173 -13.34 21.32 2.74
CA CYS A 173 -13.92 22.35 3.59
C CYS A 173 -13.05 23.62 3.58
N LYS A 174 -13.67 24.78 3.35
CA LYS A 174 -13.00 26.09 3.22
C LYS A 174 -12.11 26.50 4.41
N ASP A 175 -12.18 25.81 5.54
CA ASP A 175 -11.39 26.07 6.73
C ASP A 175 -10.02 25.35 6.76
N GLY A 176 -9.75 24.42 5.82
CA GLY A 176 -8.48 23.69 5.73
C GLY A 176 -7.36 24.42 4.95
N PHE A 177 -7.73 25.38 4.09
CA PHE A 177 -6.76 26.13 3.26
C PHE A 177 -6.43 27.54 3.78
N TYR A 178 -7.14 28.05 4.81
CA TYR A 178 -7.05 29.44 5.28
C TYR A 178 -6.68 29.60 6.77
N ARG A 179 -5.90 28.67 7.33
CA ARG A 179 -5.29 28.85 8.65
C ARG A 179 -3.80 29.15 8.54
N ASP A 180 -3.49 30.35 8.05
CA ASP A 180 -2.23 31.06 8.32
C ASP A 180 -2.50 32.19 9.32
#